data_AF-A0AAU1PYG8-F1
#
_entry.id   AF-A0AAU1PYG8-F1
#
_cell.length_a   1.000
_cell.length_b   1.000
_cell.length_c   1.000
_cell.angle_alpha   90.00
_cell.angle_beta   90.00
_cell.angle_gamma   90.00
#
_symmetry.space_group_name_H-M   'P 1'
#
loop_
_entity.id
_entity.type
_entity.pdbx_description
1 polymer ?
#
loop_
_entity_poly.entity_id
_entity_poly.type
_entity_poly.pdbx_seq_one_letter_code
_entity_poly.pdbx_strand_id
1 'polypeptide(L)'
;MRRRPQEAQSLISLGKGLRQAHRNLDGEQLRELGRRQHALVGALAREARQLAQAAGQPISDEAQYEVEATLHAVLADPQAAREWATGHLARPLSPPIGFTEAVQTAVPQPKPPARPASGRKQEPRREREREQEQEQEQRRKLDQARKDARATEEEAHALEAKKKQAEAEKEQAEQALEEAEERASALARELKEAQQQRQGARNSAREARERAQAAERAAGTARRKAQRAAETAERLAAESS
;
A
#
# COMPACT_ATOMS: atom_id res chain seq x y z
N MET A 1 -4.91 -8.12 24.30
CA MET A 1 -6.19 -7.93 23.58
C MET A 1 -6.65 -9.26 23.00
N ARG A 2 -7.70 -9.89 23.55
CA ARG A 2 -8.34 -11.08 22.93
C ARG A 2 -9.61 -10.62 22.22
N ARG A 3 -9.51 -10.12 20.99
CA ARG A 3 -10.66 -9.97 20.09
C ARG A 3 -10.20 -10.20 18.65
N ARG A 4 -10.83 -11.19 18.02
CA ARG A 4 -10.91 -11.46 16.57
C ARG A 4 -9.82 -12.34 15.92
N PRO A 5 -9.88 -13.67 16.15
CA PRO A 5 -9.12 -14.65 15.34
C PRO A 5 -9.45 -14.60 13.84
N GLN A 6 -10.62 -14.09 13.44
CA GLN A 6 -11.03 -13.97 12.04
C GLN A 6 -10.25 -12.89 11.26
N GLU A 7 -9.91 -11.78 11.89
CA GLU A 7 -9.10 -10.72 11.27
C GLU A 7 -7.65 -11.15 11.14
N ALA A 8 -7.11 -11.85 12.15
CA ALA A 8 -5.81 -12.51 12.07
C ALA A 8 -5.75 -13.53 10.93
N GLN A 9 -6.78 -14.36 10.79
CA GLN A 9 -6.86 -15.33 9.71
C GLN A 9 -6.94 -14.65 8.33
N SER A 10 -7.61 -13.50 8.23
CA SER A 10 -7.74 -12.73 7.00
C SER A 10 -6.41 -12.09 6.58
N LEU A 11 -5.67 -11.50 7.52
CA LEU A 11 -4.30 -10.99 7.30
C LEU A 11 -3.34 -12.11 6.89
N ILE A 12 -3.37 -13.27 7.57
CA ILE A 12 -2.53 -14.43 7.23
C ILE A 12 -2.82 -14.95 5.82
N SER A 13 -4.11 -15.07 5.46
CA SER A 13 -4.52 -15.52 4.13
C SER A 13 -4.12 -14.53 3.03
N LEU A 14 -4.27 -13.23 3.30
CA LEU A 14 -3.87 -12.16 2.38
C LEU A 14 -2.35 -12.12 2.16
N GLY A 15 -1.56 -12.20 3.24
CA GLY A 15 -0.10 -12.27 3.15
C GLY A 15 0.38 -13.52 2.40
N LYS A 16 -0.30 -14.66 2.57
CA LYS A 16 -0.02 -15.89 1.80
C LYS A 16 -0.32 -15.68 0.30
N GLY A 17 -1.45 -15.05 -0.03
CA GLY A 17 -1.81 -14.71 -1.40
C GLY A 17 -0.79 -13.80 -2.07
N LEU A 18 -0.37 -12.72 -1.39
CA LEU A 18 0.61 -11.76 -1.91
C LEU A 18 1.94 -12.44 -2.23
N ARG A 19 2.46 -13.25 -1.30
CA ARG A 19 3.70 -14.02 -1.54
C ARG A 19 3.55 -15.05 -2.66
N GLN A 20 2.38 -15.66 -2.83
CA GLN A 20 2.13 -16.59 -3.92
C GLN A 20 2.10 -15.87 -5.27
N ALA A 21 1.41 -14.73 -5.35
CA ALA A 21 1.35 -13.89 -6.55
C ALA A 21 2.74 -13.35 -6.92
N HIS A 22 3.55 -12.93 -5.94
CA HIS A 22 4.95 -12.55 -6.15
C HIS A 22 5.81 -13.70 -6.68
N ARG A 23 5.68 -14.91 -6.12
CA ARG A 23 6.42 -16.09 -6.59
C ARG A 23 6.01 -16.52 -8.01
N ASN A 24 4.73 -16.35 -8.34
CA ASN A 24 4.18 -16.70 -9.64
C ASN A 24 4.31 -15.57 -10.68
N LEU A 25 4.84 -14.40 -10.28
CA LEU A 25 4.90 -13.17 -11.10
C LEU A 25 3.54 -12.77 -11.70
N ASP A 26 2.45 -12.99 -10.96
CA ASP A 26 1.09 -12.71 -11.39
C ASP A 26 0.72 -11.24 -11.09
N GLY A 27 0.94 -10.37 -12.08
CA GLY A 27 0.70 -8.93 -11.94
C GLY A 27 -0.77 -8.54 -11.72
N GLU A 28 -1.71 -9.30 -12.30
CA GLU A 28 -3.15 -9.07 -12.09
C GLU A 28 -3.53 -9.38 -10.64
N GLN A 29 -3.09 -10.53 -10.14
CA GLN A 29 -3.34 -10.96 -8.78
C GLN A 29 -2.62 -10.06 -7.76
N LEU A 30 -1.43 -9.55 -8.08
CA LEU A 30 -0.73 -8.55 -7.26
C LEU A 30 -1.52 -7.23 -7.17
N ARG A 31 -2.09 -6.73 -8.29
CA ARG A 31 -2.94 -5.52 -8.28
C ARG A 31 -4.22 -5.71 -7.49
N GLU A 32 -4.84 -6.88 -7.56
CA GLU A 32 -6.07 -7.19 -6.80
C GLU A 32 -5.77 -7.32 -5.30
N LEU A 33 -4.75 -8.10 -4.94
CA LEU A 33 -4.37 -8.33 -3.54
C LEU A 33 -3.79 -7.07 -2.89
N GLY A 34 -3.07 -6.24 -3.65
CA GLY A 34 -2.57 -4.93 -3.18
C GLY A 34 -3.70 -3.97 -2.82
N ARG A 35 -4.78 -3.93 -3.61
CA ARG A 35 -6.00 -3.15 -3.27
C ARG A 35 -6.67 -3.68 -2.01
N ARG A 36 -6.79 -5.00 -1.87
CA ARG A 36 -7.36 -5.64 -0.66
C ARG A 36 -6.49 -5.37 0.59
N GLN A 37 -5.17 -5.35 0.43
CA GLN A 37 -4.21 -4.99 1.48
C GLN A 37 -4.41 -3.56 1.97
N HIS A 38 -4.46 -2.58 1.08
CA HIS A 38 -4.67 -1.17 1.47
C HIS A 38 -6.02 -0.98 2.19
N ALA A 39 -7.09 -1.61 1.68
CA ALA A 39 -8.40 -1.52 2.29
C ALA A 39 -8.43 -2.13 3.71
N LEU A 40 -7.80 -3.29 3.90
CA LEU A 40 -7.75 -3.98 5.19
C LEU A 40 -6.88 -3.24 6.21
N VAL A 41 -5.68 -2.80 5.82
CA VAL A 41 -4.77 -2.04 6.69
C VAL A 41 -5.40 -0.72 7.13
N GLY A 42 -5.99 0.04 6.19
CA GLY A 42 -6.66 1.30 6.51
C GLY A 42 -7.91 1.12 7.38
N ALA A 43 -8.65 0.01 7.24
CA ALA A 43 -9.76 -0.30 8.13
C ALA A 43 -9.29 -0.59 9.57
N LEU A 44 -8.25 -1.39 9.72
CA LEU A 44 -7.69 -1.75 11.03
C LEU A 44 -7.05 -0.55 11.74
N ALA A 45 -6.36 0.34 11.00
CA ALA A 45 -5.79 1.57 11.56
C ALA A 45 -6.87 2.54 12.06
N ARG A 46 -7.96 2.70 11.31
CA ARG A 46 -9.13 3.51 11.74
C ARG A 46 -9.80 2.91 12.98
N GLU A 47 -9.97 1.59 13.04
CA GLU A 47 -10.54 0.92 14.21
C GLU A 47 -9.64 1.07 15.44
N ALA A 48 -8.31 0.95 15.29
CA ALA A 48 -7.35 1.19 16.36
C ALA A 48 -7.46 2.63 16.90
N ARG A 49 -7.58 3.63 16.02
CA ARG A 49 -7.79 5.04 16.40
C ARG A 49 -9.10 5.24 17.18
N GLN A 50 -10.20 4.63 16.72
CA GLN A 50 -11.50 4.72 17.41
C GLN A 50 -11.47 4.08 18.80
N LEU A 51 -10.82 2.91 18.94
CA LEU A 51 -10.67 2.24 20.24
C LEU A 51 -9.82 3.07 21.22
N ALA A 52 -8.76 3.70 20.74
CA ALA A 52 -7.90 4.54 21.55
C ALA A 52 -8.56 5.85 21.96
N GLN A 53 -9.36 6.46 21.07
CA GLN A 53 -10.24 7.59 21.42
C GLN A 53 -11.26 7.21 22.49
N ALA A 54 -11.90 6.03 22.37
CA ALA A 54 -12.84 5.53 23.38
C ALA A 54 -12.18 5.23 24.73
N ALA A 55 -10.88 4.90 24.72
CA ALA A 55 -10.07 4.69 25.92
C ALA A 55 -9.47 6.00 26.50
N GLY A 56 -9.79 7.16 25.93
CA GLY A 56 -9.30 8.47 26.41
C GLY A 56 -7.84 8.76 26.09
N GLN A 57 -7.24 8.04 25.13
CA GLN A 57 -5.86 8.21 24.67
C GLN A 57 -5.87 8.37 23.14
N PRO A 58 -6.20 9.56 22.60
CA PRO A 58 -6.19 9.77 21.15
C PRO A 58 -4.77 9.57 20.60
N ILE A 59 -4.65 8.72 19.57
CA ILE A 59 -3.40 8.45 18.87
C ILE A 59 -3.16 9.60 17.87
N SER A 60 -1.92 10.11 17.78
CA SER A 60 -1.54 11.10 16.76
C SER A 60 -1.49 10.46 15.36
N ASP A 61 -1.47 11.28 14.31
CA ASP A 61 -1.41 10.76 12.94
C ASP A 61 -0.06 10.05 12.67
N GLU A 62 1.05 10.44 13.32
CA GLU A 62 2.32 9.72 13.27
C GLU A 62 2.23 8.31 13.88
N ALA A 63 1.59 8.17 15.04
CA ALA A 63 1.42 6.88 15.67
C ALA A 63 0.40 6.00 14.93
N GLN A 64 -0.53 6.60 14.15
CA GLN A 64 -1.35 5.85 13.20
C GLN A 64 -0.50 5.29 12.04
N TYR A 65 0.43 6.09 11.49
CA TYR A 65 1.35 5.65 10.45
C TYR A 65 2.27 4.51 10.93
N GLU A 66 2.76 4.57 12.17
CA GLU A 66 3.56 3.48 12.77
C GLU A 66 2.76 2.18 12.92
N VAL A 67 1.46 2.27 13.25
CA VAL A 67 0.55 1.12 13.31
C VAL A 67 0.38 0.52 11.90
N GLU A 68 0.17 1.35 10.89
CA GLU A 68 0.04 0.90 9.49
C GLU A 68 1.33 0.22 9.00
N ALA A 69 2.51 0.82 9.26
CA ALA A 69 3.81 0.26 8.93
C ALA A 69 4.03 -1.12 9.59
N THR A 70 3.62 -1.26 10.86
CA THR A 70 3.68 -2.56 11.56
C THR A 70 2.76 -3.59 10.91
N LEU A 71 1.54 -3.22 10.51
CA LEU A 71 0.61 -4.12 9.82
C LEU A 71 1.14 -4.55 8.44
N HIS A 72 1.84 -3.66 7.72
CA HIS A 72 2.53 -4.02 6.49
C HIS A 72 3.66 -5.03 6.72
N ALA A 73 4.46 -4.86 7.79
CA ALA A 73 5.50 -5.82 8.17
C ALA A 73 4.93 -7.20 8.52
N VAL A 74 3.81 -7.23 9.23
CA VAL A 74 3.06 -8.47 9.58
C VAL A 74 2.55 -9.20 8.33
N LEU A 75 2.15 -8.48 7.29
CA LEU A 75 1.72 -9.08 6.02
C LEU A 75 2.88 -9.68 5.22
N ALA A 76 4.05 -9.04 5.27
CA ALA A 76 5.25 -9.48 4.57
C ALA A 76 5.86 -10.74 5.21
N ASP A 77 5.92 -10.81 6.54
CA ASP A 77 6.57 -11.88 7.29
C ASP A 77 5.59 -12.91 7.90
N PRO A 78 5.64 -14.20 7.49
CA PRO A 78 4.87 -15.28 8.09
C PRO A 78 5.10 -15.47 9.61
N GLN A 79 6.29 -15.18 10.14
CA GLN A 79 6.56 -15.27 11.58
C GLN A 79 5.88 -14.14 12.34
N ALA A 80 6.06 -12.88 11.91
CA ALA A 80 5.34 -11.73 12.47
C ALA A 80 3.81 -11.90 12.43
N ALA A 81 3.25 -12.49 11.36
CA ALA A 81 1.82 -12.81 11.26
C ALA A 81 1.32 -13.77 12.35
N ARG A 82 2.13 -14.77 12.72
CA ARG A 82 1.81 -15.73 13.78
C ARG A 82 1.95 -15.11 15.16
N GLU A 83 2.99 -14.30 15.39
CA GLU A 83 3.21 -13.59 16.64
C GLU A 83 2.08 -12.57 16.91
N TRP A 84 1.68 -11.81 15.89
CA TRP A 84 0.54 -10.89 15.95
C TRP A 84 -0.76 -11.63 16.29
N ALA A 85 -1.01 -12.79 15.67
CA ALA A 85 -2.18 -13.63 15.96
C ALA A 85 -2.24 -14.13 17.42
N THR A 86 -1.09 -14.22 18.10
CA THR A 86 -0.99 -14.60 19.53
C THR A 86 -1.08 -13.40 20.49
N GLY A 87 -1.21 -12.17 19.98
CA GLY A 87 -1.48 -10.97 20.78
C GLY A 87 -0.29 -10.39 21.54
N HIS A 88 0.95 -10.70 21.12
CA HIS A 88 2.17 -10.18 21.73
C HIS A 88 3.01 -9.42 20.68
N LEU A 89 2.96 -8.09 20.70
CA LEU A 89 3.98 -7.26 20.05
C LEU A 89 4.64 -6.41 21.13
N ALA A 90 5.67 -6.99 21.74
CA ALA A 90 6.55 -6.31 22.69
C ALA A 90 7.97 -6.20 22.12
N ARG A 91 8.12 -5.71 20.88
CA ARG A 91 9.29 -4.98 20.38
C ARG A 91 9.17 -4.63 18.88
N PRO A 92 9.82 -3.55 18.42
CA PRO A 92 10.02 -3.30 16.99
C PRO A 92 10.91 -4.40 16.39
N LEU A 93 10.44 -5.04 15.32
CA LEU A 93 11.19 -6.03 14.57
C LEU A 93 11.96 -5.33 13.45
N SER A 94 13.28 -5.21 13.60
CA SER A 94 14.18 -4.90 12.49
C SER A 94 14.43 -6.16 11.65
N PRO A 95 14.49 -6.06 10.31
CA PRO A 95 14.74 -7.22 9.46
C PRO A 95 16.20 -7.70 9.59
N PRO A 96 16.47 -9.01 9.77
CA PRO A 96 17.82 -9.54 9.72
C PRO A 96 18.34 -9.56 8.27
N ILE A 97 19.44 -8.84 8.04
CA ILE A 97 20.32 -9.07 6.89
C ILE A 97 21.24 -10.24 7.28
N GLY A 98 21.14 -11.34 6.54
CA GLY A 98 22.04 -12.47 6.72
C GLY A 98 21.94 -13.45 5.56
N PHE A 99 22.96 -13.44 4.70
CA PHE A 99 23.33 -14.60 3.90
C PHE A 99 24.62 -15.15 4.52
N THR A 100 24.51 -16.21 5.30
CA THR A 100 25.65 -17.00 5.77
C THR A 100 25.72 -18.24 4.90
N GLU A 101 26.78 -18.36 4.09
CA GLU A 101 27.19 -19.66 3.58
C GLU A 101 28.67 -19.84 3.88
N ALA A 102 28.93 -20.69 4.87
CA ALA A 102 30.23 -21.18 5.25
C ALA A 102 30.34 -22.61 4.74
N VAL A 103 31.31 -22.90 3.86
CA VAL A 103 31.89 -24.24 3.73
C VAL A 103 33.39 -24.13 3.50
N GLN A 104 34.14 -24.70 4.45
CA GLN A 104 35.59 -24.84 4.45
C GLN A 104 36.04 -26.12 3.70
N THR A 105 37.10 -25.96 2.91
CA THR A 105 38.29 -26.82 2.69
C THR A 105 38.22 -28.36 2.84
N ALA A 106 38.81 -29.08 1.87
CA ALA A 106 39.70 -30.21 2.14
C ALA A 106 40.69 -30.48 0.97
N VAL A 107 41.98 -30.59 1.31
CA VAL A 107 43.12 -30.97 0.45
C VAL A 107 43.57 -32.39 0.86
N PRO A 108 44.16 -33.22 -0.03
CA PRO A 108 45.39 -33.92 0.40
C PRO A 108 46.47 -34.15 -0.69
N GLN A 109 47.72 -34.23 -0.23
CA GLN A 109 48.95 -34.79 -0.84
C GLN A 109 49.69 -35.61 0.28
N PRO A 110 50.80 -36.39 0.09
CA PRO A 110 51.39 -37.12 -1.08
C PRO A 110 52.04 -38.55 -0.81
N LYS A 111 52.28 -39.34 -1.90
CA LYS A 111 53.43 -40.28 -2.28
C LYS A 111 53.78 -41.61 -1.48
N PRO A 112 54.72 -42.52 -1.94
CA PRO A 112 54.90 -43.38 -3.18
C PRO A 112 55.41 -44.85 -2.81
N PRO A 113 56.24 -45.64 -3.58
CA PRO A 113 56.35 -46.07 -5.00
C PRO A 113 56.41 -47.64 -5.22
N ALA A 114 56.34 -48.14 -6.48
CA ALA A 114 57.18 -49.29 -6.99
C ALA A 114 56.95 -49.66 -8.49
N ARG A 115 58.02 -49.43 -9.28
CA ARG A 115 58.70 -50.09 -10.44
C ARG A 115 58.12 -51.32 -11.25
N PRO A 116 58.70 -51.64 -12.44
CA PRO A 116 57.98 -51.80 -13.72
C PRO A 116 58.05 -53.21 -14.36
N ALA A 117 57.32 -53.45 -15.46
CA ALA A 117 57.88 -53.97 -16.73
C ALA A 117 56.82 -54.37 -17.80
N SER A 118 57.23 -54.16 -19.06
CA SER A 118 56.87 -54.87 -20.31
C SER A 118 55.70 -54.36 -21.16
N GLY A 119 55.97 -54.15 -22.46
CA GLY A 119 54.93 -54.05 -23.49
C GLY A 119 55.07 -53.00 -24.60
N ARG A 120 56.27 -52.71 -25.12
CA ARG A 120 56.45 -51.81 -26.28
C ARG A 120 56.03 -52.47 -27.60
N LYS A 121 54.88 -52.04 -28.15
CA LYS A 121 54.66 -51.76 -29.60
C LYS A 121 53.28 -51.16 -29.95
N GLN A 122 52.54 -50.56 -29.02
CA GLN A 122 51.27 -49.81 -29.28
C GLN A 122 51.24 -48.35 -28.77
N GLU A 123 52.33 -47.86 -28.16
CA GLU A 123 52.39 -46.56 -27.45
C GLU A 123 52.02 -45.31 -28.28
N PRO A 124 52.54 -45.09 -29.51
CA PRO A 124 52.32 -43.82 -30.20
C PRO A 124 50.90 -43.62 -30.75
N ARG A 125 50.10 -44.70 -30.85
CA ARG A 125 48.70 -44.62 -31.30
C ARG A 125 47.76 -44.28 -30.14
N ARG A 126 47.99 -44.87 -28.97
CA ARG A 126 47.21 -44.64 -27.74
C ARG A 126 47.46 -43.26 -27.14
N GLU A 127 48.65 -42.69 -27.30
CA GLU A 127 48.98 -41.34 -26.83
C GLU A 127 48.28 -40.27 -27.68
N ARG A 128 48.27 -40.43 -29.01
CA ARG A 128 47.51 -39.57 -29.93
C ARG A 128 46.00 -39.66 -29.73
N GLU A 129 45.45 -40.85 -29.46
CA GLU A 129 44.03 -41.01 -29.10
C GLU A 129 43.67 -40.26 -27.81
N ARG A 130 44.54 -40.32 -26.78
CA ARG A 130 44.34 -39.57 -25.53
C ARG A 130 44.43 -38.06 -25.71
N GLU A 131 45.37 -37.56 -26.51
CA GLU A 131 45.47 -36.14 -26.84
C GLU A 131 44.21 -35.65 -27.58
N GLN A 132 43.71 -36.43 -28.54
CA GLN A 132 42.47 -36.11 -29.26
C GLN A 132 41.24 -36.13 -28.34
N GLU A 133 41.14 -37.10 -27.42
CA GLU A 133 40.07 -37.14 -26.42
C GLU A 133 40.12 -35.93 -25.48
N GLN A 134 41.30 -35.55 -25.01
CA GLN A 134 41.48 -34.35 -24.18
C GLN A 134 41.12 -33.07 -24.93
N GLU A 135 41.55 -32.93 -26.19
CA GLU A 135 41.21 -31.76 -27.00
C GLU A 135 39.71 -31.67 -27.28
N GLN A 136 39.05 -32.81 -27.51
CA GLN A 136 37.58 -32.87 -27.63
C GLN A 136 36.88 -32.53 -26.32
N GLU A 137 37.38 -33.01 -25.18
CA GLU A 137 36.81 -32.69 -23.86
C GLU A 137 36.96 -31.20 -23.55
N GLN A 138 38.12 -30.60 -23.84
CA GLN A 138 38.35 -29.16 -23.69
C GLN A 138 37.43 -28.35 -24.61
N ARG A 139 37.26 -28.75 -25.87
CA ARG A 139 36.30 -28.10 -26.79
C ARG A 139 34.87 -28.18 -26.27
N ARG A 140 34.44 -29.35 -25.77
CA ARG A 140 33.11 -29.52 -25.15
C ARG A 140 32.93 -28.63 -23.92
N LYS A 141 33.94 -28.53 -23.05
CA LYS A 141 33.93 -27.65 -21.87
C LYS A 141 33.83 -26.17 -22.27
N LEU A 142 34.59 -25.75 -23.28
CA LEU A 142 34.53 -24.38 -23.80
C LEU A 142 33.17 -24.07 -24.44
N ASP A 143 32.61 -24.98 -25.22
CA ASP A 143 31.29 -24.81 -25.83
C ASP A 143 30.19 -24.77 -24.78
N GLN A 144 30.29 -25.58 -23.72
CA GLN A 144 29.36 -25.53 -22.59
C GLN A 144 29.47 -24.19 -21.84
N ALA A 145 30.68 -23.76 -21.48
CA ALA A 145 30.90 -22.49 -20.82
C ALA A 145 30.40 -21.30 -21.65
N ARG A 146 30.54 -21.35 -22.99
CA ARG A 146 29.98 -20.34 -23.90
C ARG A 146 28.46 -20.34 -23.93
N LYS A 147 27.82 -21.51 -23.90
CA LYS A 147 26.36 -21.63 -23.82
C LYS A 147 25.83 -21.10 -22.49
N ASP A 148 26.49 -21.47 -21.39
CA ASP A 148 26.13 -21.00 -20.06
C ASP A 148 26.29 -19.47 -19.96
N ALA A 149 27.40 -18.92 -20.46
CA ALA A 149 27.61 -17.48 -20.51
C ALA A 149 26.52 -16.75 -21.29
N ARG A 150 26.16 -17.25 -22.49
CA ARG A 150 25.07 -16.67 -23.29
C ARG A 150 23.72 -16.75 -22.57
N ALA A 151 23.41 -17.87 -21.94
CA ALA A 151 22.17 -18.02 -21.19
C ALA A 151 22.10 -17.03 -20.01
N THR A 152 23.20 -16.85 -19.29
CA THR A 152 23.27 -15.86 -18.19
C THR A 152 23.17 -14.42 -18.69
N GLU A 153 23.73 -14.09 -19.86
CA GLU A 153 23.63 -12.76 -20.47
C GLU A 153 22.19 -12.48 -20.93
N GLU A 154 21.53 -13.46 -21.57
CA GLU A 154 20.11 -13.37 -21.94
C GLU A 154 19.21 -13.19 -20.71
N GLU A 155 19.47 -13.92 -19.63
CA GLU A 155 18.75 -13.78 -18.37
C GLU A 155 18.97 -12.40 -17.74
N ALA A 156 20.22 -11.91 -17.72
CA ALA A 156 20.55 -10.58 -17.22
C ALA A 156 19.81 -9.48 -18.01
N HIS A 157 19.80 -9.57 -19.34
CA HIS A 157 19.05 -8.63 -20.19
C HIS A 157 17.54 -8.70 -19.96
N ALA A 158 16.98 -9.90 -19.78
CA ALA A 158 15.57 -10.06 -19.46
C ALA A 158 15.21 -9.43 -18.10
N LEU A 159 16.07 -9.58 -17.10
CA LEU A 159 15.90 -8.97 -15.78
C LEU A 159 16.05 -7.44 -15.84
N GLU A 160 16.99 -6.91 -16.62
CA GLU A 160 17.13 -5.47 -16.84
C GLU A 160 15.90 -4.87 -17.53
N ALA A 161 15.34 -5.56 -18.53
CA ALA A 161 14.12 -5.14 -19.20
C ALA A 161 12.93 -5.12 -18.23
N LYS A 162 12.78 -6.16 -17.41
CA LYS A 162 11.76 -6.21 -16.35
C LYS A 162 11.93 -5.10 -15.32
N LYS A 163 13.18 -4.80 -14.92
CA LYS A 163 13.48 -3.69 -14.01
C LYS A 163 13.05 -2.36 -14.61
N LYS A 164 13.41 -2.07 -15.86
CA LYS A 164 13.02 -0.83 -16.55
C LYS A 164 11.50 -0.70 -16.67
N GLN A 165 10.81 -1.80 -16.98
CA GLN A 165 9.35 -1.81 -17.01
C GLN A 165 8.75 -1.50 -15.64
N ALA A 166 9.24 -2.15 -14.57
CA ALA A 166 8.76 -1.91 -13.21
C ALA A 166 9.05 -0.48 -12.74
N GLU A 167 10.19 0.11 -13.12
CA GLU A 167 10.52 1.51 -12.84
C GLU A 167 9.56 2.47 -13.57
N ALA A 168 9.23 2.22 -14.83
CA ALA A 168 8.26 3.02 -15.58
C ALA A 168 6.83 2.89 -15.01
N GLU A 169 6.40 1.67 -14.64
CA GLU A 169 5.11 1.44 -13.98
C GLU A 169 5.03 2.16 -12.62
N LYS A 170 6.14 2.15 -11.86
CA LYS A 170 6.26 2.89 -10.60
C LYS A 170 6.11 4.39 -10.83
N GLU A 171 6.85 4.97 -11.77
CA GLU A 171 6.79 6.40 -12.07
C GLU A 171 5.38 6.84 -12.50
N GLN A 172 4.71 6.04 -13.34
CA GLN A 172 3.32 6.28 -13.73
C GLN A 172 2.36 6.23 -12.53
N ALA A 173 2.56 5.28 -11.62
CA ALA A 173 1.74 5.19 -10.41
C ALA A 173 1.97 6.36 -9.46
N GLU A 174 3.21 6.83 -9.31
CA GLU A 174 3.56 8.02 -8.52
C GLU A 174 2.94 9.29 -9.11
N GLN A 175 3.02 9.49 -10.43
CA GLN A 175 2.34 10.61 -11.12
C GLN A 175 0.82 10.57 -10.94
N ALA A 176 0.21 9.39 -11.10
CA ALA A 176 -1.23 9.23 -10.90
C ALA A 176 -1.66 9.50 -9.45
N LEU A 177 -0.80 9.17 -8.47
CA LEU A 177 -1.04 9.48 -7.06
C LEU A 177 -0.98 11.00 -6.83
N GLU A 178 0.05 11.67 -7.31
CA GLU A 178 0.21 13.13 -7.20
C GLU A 178 -1.00 13.86 -7.80
N GLU A 179 -1.41 13.50 -9.02
CA GLU A 179 -2.61 14.06 -9.65
C GLU A 179 -3.89 13.81 -8.82
N ALA A 180 -4.03 12.62 -8.22
CA ALA A 180 -5.18 12.30 -7.39
C ALA A 180 -5.19 13.13 -6.09
N GLU A 181 -4.03 13.35 -5.47
CA GLU A 181 -3.88 14.18 -4.27
C GLU A 181 -4.16 15.66 -4.56
N GLU A 182 -3.67 16.19 -5.68
CA GLU A 182 -3.98 17.55 -6.13
C GLU A 182 -5.49 17.74 -6.35
N ARG A 183 -6.15 16.80 -7.03
CA ARG A 183 -7.61 16.81 -7.23
C ARG A 183 -8.35 16.73 -5.90
N ALA A 184 -7.91 15.90 -4.97
CA ALA A 184 -8.52 15.79 -3.64
C ALA A 184 -8.40 17.12 -2.85
N SER A 185 -7.23 17.77 -2.92
CA SER A 185 -7.00 19.08 -2.29
C SER A 185 -7.88 20.18 -2.91
N ALA A 186 -8.02 20.21 -4.24
CA ALA A 186 -8.91 21.13 -4.93
C ALA A 186 -10.38 20.93 -4.50
N LEU A 187 -10.87 19.69 -4.53
CA LEU A 187 -12.23 19.35 -4.11
C LEU A 187 -12.48 19.70 -2.62
N ALA A 188 -11.48 19.54 -1.75
CA ALA A 188 -11.60 19.92 -0.35
C ALA A 188 -11.75 21.44 -0.17
N ARG A 189 -11.07 22.25 -0.99
CA ARG A 189 -11.22 23.71 -1.01
C ARG A 189 -12.61 24.10 -1.50
N GLU A 190 -13.07 23.53 -2.62
CA GLU A 190 -14.42 23.77 -3.15
C GLU A 190 -15.51 23.40 -2.13
N LEU A 191 -15.37 22.25 -1.45
CA LEU A 191 -16.31 21.84 -0.41
C LEU A 191 -16.36 22.87 0.73
N LYS A 192 -15.21 23.38 1.18
CA LYS A 192 -15.15 24.39 2.24
C LYS A 192 -15.83 25.69 1.81
N GLU A 193 -15.60 26.14 0.59
CA GLU A 193 -16.25 27.34 0.02
C GLU A 193 -17.77 27.15 -0.08
N ALA A 194 -18.23 26.02 -0.63
CA ALA A 194 -19.65 25.68 -0.72
C ALA A 194 -20.32 25.62 0.66
N GLN A 195 -19.62 25.09 1.68
CA GLN A 195 -20.12 25.09 3.06
C GLN A 195 -20.25 26.51 3.64
N GLN A 196 -19.28 27.39 3.38
CA GLN A 196 -19.34 28.80 3.80
C GLN A 196 -20.48 29.53 3.11
N GLN A 197 -20.64 29.36 1.79
CA GLN A 197 -21.75 29.92 1.03
C GLN A 197 -23.10 29.43 1.55
N ARG A 198 -23.23 28.13 1.83
CA ARG A 198 -24.44 27.55 2.44
C ARG A 198 -24.75 28.18 3.80
N GLN A 199 -23.73 28.38 4.64
CA GLN A 199 -23.94 28.99 5.95
C GLN A 199 -24.35 30.46 5.83
N GLY A 200 -23.71 31.22 4.92
CA GLY A 200 -24.09 32.60 4.60
C GLY A 200 -25.53 32.68 4.13
N ALA A 201 -25.91 31.86 3.14
CA ALA A 201 -27.27 31.81 2.62
C ALA A 201 -28.32 31.45 3.69
N ARG A 202 -27.99 30.52 4.60
CA ARG A 202 -28.86 30.19 5.74
C ARG A 202 -29.07 31.37 6.68
N ASN A 203 -28.01 32.10 7.01
CA ASN A 203 -28.09 33.28 7.86
C ASN A 203 -28.93 34.37 7.18
N SER A 204 -28.67 34.67 5.91
CA SER A 204 -29.46 35.64 5.14
C SER A 204 -30.93 35.26 5.03
N ALA A 205 -31.24 33.97 4.82
CA ALA A 205 -32.61 33.48 4.80
C ALA A 205 -33.31 33.64 6.15
N ARG A 206 -32.60 33.39 7.26
CA ARG A 206 -33.10 33.61 8.62
C ARG A 206 -33.41 35.10 8.85
N GLU A 207 -32.48 35.99 8.55
CA GLU A 207 -32.66 37.44 8.69
C GLU A 207 -33.80 37.97 7.80
N ALA A 208 -33.93 37.48 6.57
CA ALA A 208 -35.04 37.83 5.68
C ALA A 208 -36.39 37.41 6.25
N ARG A 209 -36.48 36.20 6.83
CA ARG A 209 -37.70 35.72 7.52
C ARG A 209 -38.05 36.58 8.73
N GLU A 210 -37.06 36.92 9.55
CA GLU A 210 -37.28 37.77 10.73
C GLU A 210 -37.77 39.17 10.33
N ARG A 211 -37.18 39.77 9.29
CA ARG A 211 -37.63 41.05 8.72
C ARG A 211 -39.05 40.97 8.17
N ALA A 212 -39.37 39.92 7.41
CA ALA A 212 -40.71 39.71 6.86
C ALA A 212 -41.76 39.61 7.99
N GLN A 213 -41.49 38.81 9.03
CA GLN A 213 -42.39 38.68 10.18
C GLN A 213 -42.55 40.00 10.96
N ALA A 214 -41.47 40.78 11.11
CA ALA A 214 -41.54 42.08 11.75
C ALA A 214 -42.41 43.06 10.93
N ALA A 215 -42.22 43.09 9.60
CA ALA A 215 -43.03 43.91 8.70
C ALA A 215 -44.51 43.51 8.73
N GLU A 216 -44.80 42.20 8.75
CA GLU A 216 -46.17 41.68 8.86
C GLU A 216 -46.85 42.12 10.17
N ARG A 217 -46.13 42.01 11.31
CA ARG A 217 -46.64 42.49 12.61
C ARG A 217 -46.89 43.99 12.62
N ALA A 218 -46.00 44.77 12.01
CA ALA A 218 -46.13 46.22 11.90
C ALA A 218 -47.34 46.60 11.04
N ALA A 219 -47.49 45.98 9.86
CA ALA A 219 -48.62 46.17 8.96
C ALA A 219 -49.96 45.80 9.64
N GLY A 220 -50.01 44.66 10.35
CA GLY A 220 -51.19 44.26 11.12
C GLY A 220 -51.56 45.26 12.21
N THR A 221 -50.57 45.85 12.88
CA THR A 221 -50.79 46.90 13.90
C THR A 221 -51.28 48.20 13.28
N ALA A 222 -50.69 48.62 12.16
CA ALA A 222 -51.12 49.80 11.42
C ALA A 222 -52.56 49.65 10.90
N ARG A 223 -52.91 48.48 10.35
CA ARG A 223 -54.27 48.17 9.88
C ARG A 223 -55.31 48.27 11.01
N ARG A 224 -55.03 47.69 12.19
CA ARG A 224 -55.92 47.81 13.35
C ARG A 224 -56.09 49.25 13.83
N LYS A 225 -55.01 50.05 13.83
CA LYS A 225 -55.09 51.48 14.16
C LYS A 225 -55.95 52.24 13.16
N ALA A 226 -55.76 51.99 11.86
CA ALA A 226 -56.55 52.61 10.80
C ALA A 226 -58.04 52.26 10.91
N GLN A 227 -58.37 50.99 11.18
CA GLN A 227 -59.76 50.54 11.40
C GLN A 227 -60.41 51.28 12.58
N ARG A 228 -59.73 51.33 13.74
CA ARG A 228 -60.25 52.07 14.91
C ARG A 228 -60.44 53.56 14.66
N ALA A 229 -59.53 54.17 13.91
CA ALA A 229 -59.63 55.59 13.55
C ALA A 229 -60.83 55.83 12.61
N ALA A 230 -61.06 54.95 11.64
CA ALA A 230 -62.23 55.01 10.75
C ALA A 230 -63.53 54.83 11.54
N GLU A 231 -63.64 53.82 12.39
CA GLU A 231 -64.80 53.59 13.27
C GLU A 231 -65.10 54.81 14.16
N THR A 232 -64.06 55.45 14.69
CA THR A 232 -64.20 56.66 15.52
C THR A 232 -64.70 57.85 14.70
N ALA A 233 -64.19 58.03 13.48
CA ALA A 233 -64.63 59.09 12.58
C ALA A 233 -66.10 58.90 12.15
N GLU A 234 -66.50 57.67 11.82
CA GLU A 234 -67.88 57.33 11.48
C GLU A 234 -68.84 57.63 12.64
N ARG A 235 -68.47 57.26 13.88
CA ARG A 235 -69.28 57.57 15.06
C ARG A 235 -69.45 59.08 15.27
N LEU A 236 -68.37 59.85 15.18
CA LEU A 236 -68.43 61.32 15.34
C LEU A 236 -69.26 61.99 14.23
N ALA A 237 -69.22 61.47 13.00
CA ALA A 237 -70.05 61.95 11.90
C ALA A 237 -71.54 61.65 12.14
N ALA A 238 -71.87 60.49 12.71
CA ALA A 238 -73.24 60.13 13.06
C ALA A 238 -73.81 60.95 14.23
N GLU A 239 -72.97 61.38 15.18
CA GLU A 239 -73.37 62.24 16.30
C GLU A 239 -73.57 63.72 15.89
N SER A 240 -73.03 64.13 14.74
CA SER A 240 -73.09 65.51 14.23
C SER A 240 -74.12 65.72 13.11
N SER A 241 -74.83 64.66 12.72
CA SER A 241 -75.95 64.68 11.75
C SER A 241 -77.29 64.63 12.48
#